data_AF-A0A538I8X2-F1
#
_entry.id   AF-A0A538I8X2-F1
#
_cell.length_a   1.000
_cell.length_b   1.000
_cell.length_c   1.000
_cell.angle_alpha   90.00
_cell.angle_beta   90.00
_cell.angle_gamma   90.00
#
_symmetry.space_group_name_H-M   'P 1'
#
loop_
_entity.id
_entity.type
_entity.pdbx_description
1 polymer ?
#
loop_
_entity_poly.entity_id
_entity_poly.type
_entity_poly.pdbx_seq_one_letter_code
_entity_poly.pdbx_strand_id
1 'polypeptide(L)'
;MTDPFGAHDRLPAGVVAFATARANEVVYWLPGQRALVPGDVLLADGNGGIRLCPESWLPERIGHGELASSLRPLLDLPVERVLLSHGDPVLSGGRAALASALAVA
;
A
#
# COMPACT_ATOMS: atom_id res chain seq x y z
N MET A 1 -2.78 -24.17 -6.51
CA MET A 1 -3.71 -23.17 -5.96
C MET A 1 -4.75 -22.91 -7.03
N THR A 2 -6.03 -23.18 -6.77
CA THR A 2 -7.05 -23.34 -7.85
C THR A 2 -8.23 -22.38 -7.76
N ASP A 3 -8.16 -21.34 -6.92
CA ASP A 3 -9.19 -20.30 -6.84
C ASP A 3 -8.54 -18.90 -6.91
N PRO A 4 -8.19 -18.42 -8.11
CA PRO A 4 -7.63 -17.09 -8.29
C PRO A 4 -8.73 -16.02 -8.23
N PHE A 5 -8.48 -14.93 -7.50
CA PHE A 5 -9.33 -13.74 -7.54
C PHE A 5 -8.88 -12.80 -8.67
N GLY A 6 -9.85 -12.29 -9.43
CA GLY A 6 -9.66 -11.26 -10.43
C GLY A 6 -9.81 -9.85 -9.89
N ALA A 7 -9.54 -8.87 -10.76
CA ALA A 7 -9.85 -7.48 -10.48
C ALA A 7 -11.36 -7.32 -10.24
N HIS A 8 -11.72 -6.59 -9.17
CA HIS A 8 -13.11 -6.30 -8.75
C HIS A 8 -13.87 -7.45 -8.09
N ASP A 9 -13.25 -8.61 -7.89
CA ASP A 9 -13.88 -9.68 -7.10
C ASP A 9 -14.12 -9.23 -5.66
N ARG A 10 -15.23 -9.71 -5.08
CA ARG A 10 -15.43 -9.59 -3.64
C ARG A 10 -14.51 -10.57 -2.95
N LEU A 11 -13.56 -10.02 -2.20
CA LEU A 11 -12.63 -10.83 -1.43
C LEU A 11 -13.28 -11.28 -0.11
N PRO A 12 -12.87 -12.45 0.43
CA PRO A 12 -13.36 -12.95 1.70
C PRO A 12 -13.17 -11.95 2.85
N ALA A 13 -13.99 -12.06 3.89
CA ALA A 13 -13.88 -11.26 5.11
C ALA A 13 -13.91 -9.72 4.91
N GLY A 14 -14.47 -9.25 3.79
CA GLY A 14 -14.60 -7.82 3.50
C GLY A 14 -13.28 -7.15 3.13
N VAL A 15 -12.26 -7.92 2.72
CA VAL A 15 -11.01 -7.37 2.19
C VAL A 15 -11.30 -6.55 0.93
N VAL A 16 -10.63 -5.40 0.80
CA VAL A 16 -10.77 -4.52 -0.36
C VAL A 16 -9.42 -4.37 -1.04
N ALA A 17 -9.39 -4.58 -2.35
CA ALA A 17 -8.21 -4.39 -3.18
C ALA A 17 -8.19 -2.97 -3.77
N PHE A 18 -7.07 -2.26 -3.62
CA PHE A 18 -6.81 -0.98 -4.26
C PHE A 18 -5.73 -1.15 -5.32
N ALA A 19 -6.08 -0.80 -6.57
CA ALA A 19 -5.11 -0.76 -7.65
C ALA A 19 -4.10 0.37 -7.41
N THR A 20 -2.88 0.18 -7.91
CA THR A 20 -1.81 1.19 -7.85
C THR A 20 -1.40 1.60 -9.25
N ALA A 21 -0.62 2.67 -9.39
CA ALA A 21 -0.03 3.06 -10.66
C ALA A 21 0.91 1.97 -11.24
N ARG A 22 1.45 1.07 -10.40
CA ARG A 22 2.19 -0.12 -10.84
C ARG A 22 1.18 -1.25 -11.08
N ALA A 23 0.88 -1.50 -12.36
CA ALA A 23 -0.26 -2.32 -12.80
C ALA A 23 -0.32 -3.76 -12.23
N ASN A 24 0.81 -4.33 -11.83
CA ASN A 24 0.90 -5.66 -11.23
C ASN A 24 0.92 -5.65 -9.70
N GLU A 25 0.67 -4.51 -9.07
CA GLU A 25 0.64 -4.36 -7.61
C GLU A 25 -0.72 -3.88 -7.12
N VAL A 26 -1.12 -4.46 -5.99
CA VAL A 26 -2.36 -4.16 -5.28
C VAL A 26 -2.01 -3.90 -3.82
N VAL A 27 -2.70 -2.95 -3.20
CA VAL A 27 -2.70 -2.78 -1.75
C VAL A 27 -4.02 -3.29 -1.21
N TYR A 28 -3.97 -4.23 -0.26
CA TYR A 28 -5.17 -4.72 0.40
C TYR A 28 -5.49 -3.92 1.65
N TRP A 29 -6.75 -3.56 1.83
CA TRP A 29 -7.31 -3.06 3.07
C TRP A 29 -8.03 -4.18 3.82
N LEU A 30 -7.68 -4.35 5.09
CA LEU A 30 -8.29 -5.29 6.02
C LEU A 30 -9.10 -4.50 7.08
N PRO A 31 -10.43 -4.35 6.91
CA PRO A 31 -11.22 -3.49 7.79
C PRO A 31 -11.17 -3.91 9.26
N GLY A 32 -11.25 -5.21 9.55
CA GLY A 32 -11.27 -5.74 10.92
C GLY A 32 -9.98 -5.46 11.70
N GLN A 33 -8.84 -5.46 11.01
CA GLN A 33 -7.52 -5.20 11.59
C GLN A 33 -7.10 -3.74 11.48
N ARG A 34 -7.89 -2.93 10.76
CA ARG A 34 -7.55 -1.56 10.37
C ARG A 34 -6.16 -1.47 9.75
N ALA A 35 -5.85 -2.41 8.86
CA ALA A 35 -4.52 -2.64 8.32
C ALA A 35 -4.47 -2.54 6.80
N LEU A 36 -3.42 -1.91 6.28
CA LEU A 36 -3.02 -2.02 4.88
C LEU A 36 -1.98 -3.15 4.72
N VAL A 37 -2.06 -3.88 3.62
CA VAL A 37 -1.10 -4.90 3.21
C VAL A 37 -0.64 -4.59 1.79
N PRO A 38 0.40 -3.76 1.62
CA PRO A 38 1.02 -3.54 0.33
C PRO A 38 1.98 -4.67 -0.03
N GLY A 39 2.16 -4.90 -1.34
CA GLY A 39 3.35 -5.56 -1.86
C GLY A 39 4.50 -4.56 -1.96
N ASP A 40 5.13 -4.50 -3.13
CA ASP A 40 6.42 -3.84 -3.31
C ASP A 40 6.32 -2.35 -3.67
N VAL A 41 5.16 -1.74 -3.48
CA VAL A 41 4.95 -0.29 -3.67
C VAL A 41 5.29 0.53 -2.43
N LEU A 42 5.27 -0.09 -1.24
CA LEU A 42 5.56 0.55 0.04
C LEU A 42 6.51 -0.35 0.84
N LEU A 43 7.57 0.25 1.38
CA LEU A 43 8.61 -0.44 2.12
C LEU A 43 8.84 0.23 3.47
N ALA A 44 9.39 -0.49 4.44
CA ALA A 44 9.83 0.13 5.69
C ALA A 44 10.96 1.11 5.40
N ASP A 45 10.93 2.29 6.03
CA ASP A 45 11.99 3.29 5.87
C ASP A 45 13.25 2.99 6.71
N GLY A 46 13.15 2.05 7.66
CA GLY A 46 14.21 1.68 8.61
C GLY A 46 14.17 2.45 9.94
N ASN A 47 13.25 3.41 10.10
CA ASN A 47 13.08 4.28 11.26
C ASN A 47 11.65 4.18 11.86
N GLY A 48 10.95 3.08 11.58
CA GLY A 48 9.56 2.88 12.02
C GLY A 48 8.51 3.58 11.16
N GLY A 49 8.90 4.12 10.01
CA GLY A 49 8.03 4.73 9.01
C GLY A 49 7.94 3.92 7.72
N ILE A 50 7.37 4.56 6.70
CA ILE A 50 7.11 3.97 5.39
C ILE A 50 7.76 4.87 4.34
N ARG A 51 8.26 4.28 3.26
CA ARG A 51 8.66 4.98 2.05
C ARG A 51 8.07 4.31 0.81
N LEU A 52 7.97 5.05 -0.29
CA LEU A 52 7.74 4.45 -1.60
C LEU A 52 8.91 3.54 -1.97
N CYS A 53 8.65 2.55 -2.81
CA CYS A 53 9.71 1.75 -3.40
C CYS A 53 10.64 2.59 -4.28
N PRO A 54 11.89 2.15 -4.56
CA PRO A 54 12.78 2.86 -5.47
C PRO A 54 12.13 3.12 -6.84
N GLU A 55 12.33 4.30 -7.43
CA GLU A 55 11.80 4.59 -8.78
C GLU A 55 12.30 3.59 -9.83
N SER A 56 13.49 3.01 -9.64
CA SER A 56 14.03 1.96 -10.51
C SER A 56 13.20 0.67 -10.54
N TRP A 57 12.24 0.49 -9.62
CA TRP A 57 11.31 -0.64 -9.61
C TRP A 57 10.00 -0.32 -10.38
N LEU A 58 9.82 0.94 -10.76
CA LEU A 58 8.67 1.40 -11.52
C LEU A 58 8.93 1.27 -13.03
N PRO A 59 7.86 1.05 -13.83
CA PRO A 59 7.96 1.16 -15.29
C PRO A 59 8.46 2.53 -15.73
N GLU A 60 9.14 2.63 -16.88
CA GLU A 60 9.76 3.88 -17.39
C GLU A 60 8.86 5.13 -17.41
N ARG A 61 7.54 4.97 -17.45
CA ARG A 61 6.56 6.07 -17.51
C ARG A 61 5.83 6.33 -16.21
N ILE A 62 6.18 5.63 -15.13
CA ILE A 62 5.53 5.78 -13.83
C ILE A 62 6.55 6.32 -12.83
N GLY A 63 6.33 7.53 -12.35
CA GLY A 63 7.15 8.16 -11.31
C GLY A 63 6.56 8.02 -9.90
N HIS A 64 7.33 8.46 -8.89
CA HIS A 64 6.83 8.53 -7.50
C HIS A 64 5.56 9.37 -7.36
N GLY A 65 5.42 10.49 -8.07
CA GLY A 65 4.22 11.32 -7.99
C GLY A 65 2.95 10.61 -8.47
N GLU A 66 3.03 9.79 -9.51
CA GLU A 66 1.90 9.00 -10.03
C GLU A 66 1.56 7.85 -9.08
N LEU A 67 2.58 7.14 -8.59
CA LEU A 67 2.38 6.11 -7.56
C LEU A 67 1.74 6.72 -6.31
N ALA A 68 2.26 7.83 -5.81
CA ALA A 68 1.73 8.49 -4.63
C ALA A 68 0.28 8.94 -4.83
N SER A 69 -0.03 9.51 -5.99
CA SER A 69 -1.39 9.89 -6.36
C SER A 69 -2.34 8.71 -6.36
N SER A 70 -1.91 7.55 -6.85
CA SER A 70 -2.73 6.31 -6.82
C SER A 70 -2.98 5.78 -5.40
N LEU A 71 -2.08 6.07 -4.45
CA LEU A 71 -2.18 5.62 -3.05
C LEU A 71 -2.91 6.61 -2.15
N ARG A 72 -3.09 7.88 -2.56
CA ARG A 72 -3.78 8.91 -1.76
C ARG A 72 -5.17 8.50 -1.25
N PRO A 73 -6.03 7.80 -2.00
CA PRO A 73 -7.34 7.36 -1.49
C PRO A 73 -7.27 6.51 -0.23
N LEU A 74 -6.14 5.83 0.03
CA LEU A 74 -5.94 5.04 1.25
C LEU A 74 -5.90 5.91 2.52
N LEU A 75 -5.65 7.23 2.39
CA LEU A 75 -5.65 8.17 3.52
C LEU A 75 -7.04 8.48 4.08
N ASP A 76 -8.10 8.14 3.33
CA ASP A 76 -9.50 8.24 3.77
C ASP A 76 -9.91 7.05 4.66
N LEU A 77 -9.09 6.01 4.70
CA LEU A 77 -9.31 4.83 5.55
C LEU A 77 -8.78 5.07 6.96
N PRO A 78 -9.39 4.46 7.99
CA PRO A 78 -8.95 4.59 9.38
C PRO A 78 -7.75 3.69 9.68
N VAL A 79 -6.68 3.80 8.88
CA VAL A 79 -5.49 2.92 8.91
C VAL A 79 -4.71 3.10 10.21
N GLU A 80 -4.60 2.01 10.97
CA GLU A 80 -3.74 1.93 12.16
C GLU A 80 -2.43 1.20 11.86
N ARG A 81 -2.47 0.21 10.97
CA ARG A 81 -1.35 -0.70 10.70
C ARG A 81 -1.00 -0.74 9.23
N VAL A 82 0.28 -0.92 8.92
CA VAL A 82 0.76 -1.21 7.56
C VAL A 82 1.70 -2.40 7.63
N LEU A 83 1.28 -3.52 7.05
CA LEU A 83 1.97 -4.80 7.08
C LEU A 83 2.81 -4.93 5.79
N LEU A 84 4.04 -4.43 5.86
CA LEU A 84 4.92 -4.29 4.71
C LEU A 84 5.53 -5.64 4.30
N SER A 85 5.73 -5.87 3.00
CA SER A 85 6.43 -7.06 2.50
C SER A 85 7.94 -7.05 2.85
N HIS A 86 8.51 -5.86 3.04
CA HIS A 86 9.92 -5.64 3.31
C HIS A 86 10.15 -4.72 4.52
N GLY A 87 10.86 -5.26 5.52
CA GLY A 87 11.22 -4.57 6.76
C GLY A 87 10.13 -4.65 7.83
N ASP A 88 10.25 -3.81 8.86
CA ASP A 88 9.36 -3.84 10.01
C ASP A 88 7.99 -3.21 9.69
N PRO A 89 6.88 -3.80 10.19
CA PRO A 89 5.55 -3.25 10.00
C PRO A 89 5.34 -1.99 10.85
N VAL A 90 4.43 -1.12 10.40
CA VAL A 90 3.89 -0.04 11.24
C VAL A 90 2.70 -0.60 12.01
N LEU A 91 2.79 -0.64 13.35
CA LEU A 91 1.77 -1.26 14.21
C LEU A 91 0.77 -0.27 14.82
N SER A 92 1.07 1.02 14.76
CA SER A 92 0.20 2.12 15.20
C SER A 92 0.46 3.37 14.37
N GLY A 93 -0.55 4.24 14.21
CA GLY A 93 -0.38 5.49 13.48
C GLY A 93 -0.16 5.32 11.97
N GLY A 94 -0.56 4.18 11.38
CA GLY A 94 -0.32 3.84 9.98
C GLY A 94 -0.77 4.92 8.98
N ARG A 95 -1.91 5.58 9.21
CA ARG A 95 -2.36 6.70 8.36
C ARG A 95 -1.35 7.86 8.33
N ALA A 96 -0.76 8.21 9.48
CA ALA A 96 0.21 9.29 9.55
C ALA A 96 1.53 8.90 8.86
N ALA A 97 2.00 7.67 9.10
CA ALA A 97 3.18 7.14 8.41
C ALA A 97 3.00 7.12 6.89
N LEU A 98 1.81 6.70 6.41
CA LEU A 98 1.47 6.73 4.99
C LEU A 98 1.44 8.16 4.46
N ALA A 99 0.80 9.10 5.16
CA ALA A 99 0.74 10.50 4.72
C ALA A 99 2.13 11.11 4.56
N SER A 100 3.05 10.86 5.50
CA SER A 100 4.45 11.30 5.40
C SER A 100 5.16 10.71 4.19
N ALA A 101 4.96 9.41 3.91
CA ALA A 101 5.54 8.74 2.74
C ALA A 101 5.04 9.32 1.41
N LEU A 102 3.78 9.75 1.36
CA LEU A 102 3.16 10.31 0.15
C LEU A 102 3.42 11.82 -0.04
N ALA A 103 3.93 12.52 0.97
CA ALA A 103 4.22 13.95 0.92
C ALA A 103 5.60 14.28 0.32
N VAL A 104 6.51 13.30 0.30
CA VAL A 104 7.88 13.42 -0.23
C VAL A 104 8.00 13.03 -1.71
N ALA A 105 6.88 12.72 -2.35
CA ALA A 105 6.77 12.19 -3.71
C ALA A 105 6.24 13.23 -4.71
#